data_AF-A0A933G8A7-F1
#
_entry.id   AF-A0A933G8A7-F1
#
_cell.length_a   1.000
_cell.length_b   1.000
_cell.length_c   1.000
_cell.angle_alpha   90.00
_cell.angle_beta   90.00
_cell.angle_gamma   90.00
#
_symmetry.space_group_name_H-M   'P 1'
#
loop_
_entity.id
_entity.type
_entity.pdbx_description
1 polymer ?
#
loop_
_entity_poly.entity_id
_entity_poly.type
_entity_poly.pdbx_seq_one_letter_code
_entity_poly.pdbx_strand_id
1 'polypeptide(L)'
;MEESGRTGWIGWSFIAGCALAIPSGWLLAYLAALPFLLGLFFFLLLGLIAGATMFRFGAQAAAPSRGAAWLMGTTVALVMLLTTLTAEYRAFPRSVERVVRKSFYESLTPARRTELTRGVEKFAASHLAENHPPGGFVGYLRWAATSGRVTAPRILKTSTVEYRLPQRGTLWLIRVALSLALVEWTIMSQVLGLCAAAKSAAHQPATEGPNASSDDVS
;
A
#
# COMPACT_ATOMS: atom_id res chain seq x y z
N MET A 1 8.39 39.64 -11.70
CA MET A 1 9.30 38.48 -11.47
C MET A 1 8.61 37.55 -10.46
N GLU A 2 7.41 37.07 -10.79
CA GLU A 2 6.47 36.48 -9.80
C GLU A 2 5.72 35.25 -10.33
N GLU A 3 6.26 34.55 -11.34
CA GLU A 3 5.66 33.31 -11.87
C GLU A 3 6.15 32.02 -11.18
N SER A 4 7.10 32.11 -10.25
CA SER A 4 7.70 30.93 -9.61
C SER A 4 6.84 30.30 -8.50
N GLY A 5 5.65 30.85 -8.19
CA GLY A 5 4.78 30.37 -7.11
C GLY A 5 3.80 29.26 -7.50
N ARG A 6 3.52 29.04 -8.80
CA ARG A 6 2.44 28.13 -9.25
C ARG A 6 2.87 26.69 -9.51
N THR A 7 4.18 26.42 -9.65
CA THR A 7 4.70 25.06 -9.86
C THR A 7 4.75 24.21 -8.58
N GLY A 8 4.64 24.82 -7.40
CA GLY A 8 4.71 24.11 -6.12
C GLY A 8 3.53 23.17 -5.83
N TRP A 9 2.38 23.32 -6.51
CA TRP A 9 1.12 22.76 -6.04
C TRP A 9 0.82 21.30 -6.45
N ILE A 10 1.19 20.88 -7.67
CA ILE A 10 1.01 19.47 -8.11
C ILE A 10 1.93 18.53 -7.32
N GLY A 11 3.14 19.00 -7.01
CA GLY A 11 4.09 18.25 -6.17
C GLY A 11 3.51 17.92 -4.80
N TRP A 12 2.79 18.86 -4.17
CA TRP A 12 2.13 18.62 -2.87
C TRP A 12 1.05 17.55 -2.92
N SER A 13 0.26 17.48 -4.00
CA SER A 13 -0.73 16.41 -4.19
C SER A 13 -0.07 15.03 -4.23
N PHE A 14 1.00 14.90 -5.02
CA PHE A 14 1.77 13.66 -5.11
C PHE A 14 2.44 13.27 -3.78
N ILE A 15 3.07 14.23 -3.10
CA ILE A 15 3.70 14.03 -1.80
C ILE A 15 2.66 13.60 -0.76
N ALA A 16 1.49 14.25 -0.71
CA ALA A 16 0.41 13.89 0.21
C ALA A 16 -0.11 12.47 -0.05
N GLY A 17 -0.28 12.10 -1.33
CA GLY A 17 -0.63 10.74 -1.73
C GLY A 17 0.39 9.71 -1.25
N CYS A 18 1.69 9.96 -1.45
CA CYS A 18 2.77 9.08 -0.99
C CYS A 18 2.85 8.99 0.53
N ALA A 19 2.74 10.13 1.21
CA ALA A 19 2.79 10.22 2.67
C ALA A 19 1.66 9.43 3.34
N LEU A 20 0.48 9.38 2.71
CA LEU A 20 -0.64 8.56 3.18
C LEU A 20 -0.50 7.09 2.74
N ALA A 21 0.01 6.82 1.54
CA ALA A 21 0.18 5.47 1.02
C ALA A 21 1.08 4.58 1.89
N ILE A 22 2.12 5.14 2.51
CA ILE A 22 3.05 4.41 3.38
C ILE A 22 2.33 3.83 4.63
N PRO A 23 1.74 4.65 5.53
CA PRO A 23 1.04 4.12 6.70
C PRO A 23 -0.18 3.28 6.32
N SER A 24 -0.89 3.63 5.24
CA SER A 24 -1.99 2.81 4.71
C SER A 24 -1.53 1.44 4.26
N GLY A 25 -0.43 1.33 3.50
CA GLY A 25 0.13 0.04 3.08
C GLY A 25 0.56 -0.81 4.27
N TRP A 26 1.15 -0.18 5.29
CA TRP A 26 1.50 -0.87 6.53
C TRP A 26 0.27 -1.44 7.25
N LEU A 27 -0.80 -0.65 7.36
CA LEU A 27 -2.07 -1.09 7.94
C LEU A 27 -2.70 -2.23 7.13
N LEU A 28 -2.66 -2.14 5.80
CA LEU A 28 -3.19 -3.17 4.88
C LEU A 28 -2.49 -4.51 5.05
N ALA A 29 -1.22 -4.55 5.41
CA ALA A 29 -0.53 -5.81 5.65
C ALA A 29 -1.12 -6.57 6.85
N TYR A 30 -1.59 -5.87 7.88
CA TYR A 30 -2.29 -6.50 9.00
C TYR A 30 -3.71 -6.91 8.61
N LEU A 31 -4.41 -6.07 7.85
CA LEU A 31 -5.77 -6.34 7.40
C LEU A 31 -5.82 -7.43 6.32
N ALA A 32 -4.73 -7.66 5.58
CA ALA A 32 -4.60 -8.78 4.66
C ALA A 32 -4.66 -10.15 5.35
N ALA A 33 -4.42 -10.19 6.67
CA ALA A 33 -4.63 -11.40 7.46
C ALA A 33 -6.12 -11.69 7.76
N LEU A 34 -7.02 -10.75 7.48
CA LEU A 34 -8.48 -10.94 7.56
C LEU A 34 -8.99 -11.82 6.40
N PRO A 35 -10.25 -12.31 6.46
CA PRO A 35 -10.86 -13.03 5.36
C PRO A 35 -10.71 -12.29 4.03
N PHE A 36 -10.48 -13.04 2.95
CA PHE A 36 -10.07 -12.54 1.63
C PHE A 36 -10.87 -11.30 1.17
N LEU A 37 -12.20 -11.37 1.23
CA LEU A 37 -13.09 -10.27 0.79
C LEU A 37 -12.97 -9.02 1.68
N LEU A 38 -12.78 -9.21 2.99
CA LEU A 38 -12.65 -8.11 3.94
C LEU A 38 -11.33 -7.34 3.70
N GLY A 39 -10.25 -8.04 3.37
CA GLY A 39 -9.00 -7.41 2.95
C GLY A 39 -9.17 -6.52 1.72
N LEU A 40 -9.79 -7.03 0.65
CA LEU A 40 -10.04 -6.28 -0.59
C LEU A 40 -10.88 -5.01 -0.38
N PHE A 41 -11.86 -5.06 0.51
CA PHE A 41 -12.65 -3.89 0.89
C PHE A 41 -11.78 -2.76 1.46
N PHE A 42 -10.78 -3.08 2.30
CA PHE A 42 -9.88 -2.07 2.84
C PHE A 42 -8.93 -1.48 1.78
N PHE A 43 -8.52 -2.26 0.78
CA PHE A 43 -7.75 -1.73 -0.36
C PHE A 43 -8.55 -0.68 -1.14
N LEU A 44 -9.83 -0.95 -1.40
CA LEU A 44 -10.74 0.03 -2.00
C LEU A 44 -10.86 1.30 -1.14
N LEU A 45 -11.14 1.13 0.16
CA LEU A 45 -11.35 2.25 1.07
C LEU A 45 -10.11 3.14 1.18
N LEU A 46 -8.92 2.55 1.38
CA LEU A 46 -7.69 3.32 1.52
C LEU A 46 -7.23 3.95 0.20
N GLY A 47 -7.43 3.27 -0.93
CA GLY A 47 -7.18 3.85 -2.24
C GLY A 47 -8.09 5.06 -2.51
N LEU A 48 -9.37 5.00 -2.08
CA LEU A 48 -10.28 6.14 -2.15
C LEU A 48 -9.83 7.31 -1.27
N ILE A 49 -9.41 7.06 -0.02
CA ILE A 49 -8.91 8.11 0.89
C ILE A 49 -7.64 8.75 0.32
N ALA A 50 -6.72 7.95 -0.23
CA ALA A 50 -5.52 8.44 -0.89
C ALA A 50 -5.86 9.30 -2.11
N GLY A 51 -6.73 8.82 -3.00
CA GLY A 51 -7.21 9.57 -4.15
C GLY A 51 -7.92 10.88 -3.77
N ALA A 52 -8.80 10.85 -2.77
CA ALA A 52 -9.51 12.03 -2.29
C ALA A 52 -8.56 13.07 -1.66
N THR A 53 -7.53 12.60 -0.96
CA THR A 53 -6.47 13.46 -0.43
C THR A 53 -5.69 14.12 -1.57
N MET A 54 -5.25 13.33 -2.56
CA MET A 54 -4.59 13.86 -3.76
C MET A 54 -5.47 14.87 -4.49
N PHE A 55 -6.77 14.59 -4.64
CA PHE A 55 -7.73 15.52 -5.21
C PHE A 55 -7.78 16.83 -4.41
N ARG A 56 -7.93 16.77 -3.09
CA ARG A 56 -8.05 17.95 -2.24
C ARG A 56 -6.82 18.85 -2.29
N PHE A 57 -5.62 18.26 -2.30
CA PHE A 57 -4.37 19.00 -2.45
C PHE A 57 -4.09 19.44 -3.89
N GLY A 58 -4.68 18.80 -4.89
CA GLY A 58 -4.52 19.14 -6.31
C GLY A 58 -5.56 20.14 -6.84
N ALA A 59 -6.67 20.34 -6.14
CA ALA A 59 -7.83 21.09 -6.65
C ALA A 59 -7.57 22.57 -6.96
N GLN A 60 -6.60 23.21 -6.29
CA GLN A 60 -6.21 24.62 -6.58
C GLN A 60 -4.99 24.71 -7.51
N ALA A 61 -4.45 23.58 -7.97
CA ALA A 61 -3.36 23.54 -8.94
C ALA A 61 -3.90 23.68 -10.37
N ALA A 62 -3.03 24.08 -11.31
CA ALA A 62 -3.31 23.85 -12.72
C ALA A 62 -3.48 22.34 -12.96
N ALA A 63 -4.45 21.96 -13.80
CA ALA A 63 -4.68 20.53 -14.04
C ALA A 63 -3.45 19.87 -14.65
N PRO A 64 -3.03 18.71 -14.11
CA PRO A 64 -2.01 17.91 -14.75
C PRO A 64 -2.53 17.40 -16.10
N SER A 65 -1.61 17.17 -17.03
CA SER A 65 -1.92 16.43 -18.25
C SER A 65 -2.43 15.03 -17.88
N ARG A 66 -3.28 14.45 -18.72
CA ARG A 66 -3.85 13.11 -18.47
C ARG A 66 -2.75 12.06 -18.24
N GLY A 67 -1.65 12.12 -18.98
CA GLY A 67 -0.50 11.24 -18.79
C GLY A 67 0.18 11.43 -17.44
N ALA A 68 0.36 12.68 -16.99
CA ALA A 68 0.94 12.96 -15.67
C ALA A 68 0.02 12.50 -14.52
N ALA A 69 -1.30 12.69 -14.66
CA ALA A 69 -2.29 12.17 -13.72
C ALA A 69 -2.22 10.64 -13.56
N TRP A 70 -2.14 9.92 -14.68
CA TRP A 70 -1.94 8.47 -14.69
C TRP A 70 -0.61 8.07 -14.04
N LEU A 71 0.49 8.72 -14.40
CA LEU A 71 1.79 8.41 -13.80
C LEU A 71 1.78 8.60 -12.28
N MET A 72 1.20 9.70 -11.78
CA MET A 72 1.10 9.97 -10.35
C MET A 72 0.23 8.93 -9.63
N GLY A 73 -0.96 8.63 -10.15
CA GLY A 73 -1.88 7.68 -9.52
C GLY A 73 -1.29 6.26 -9.46
N THR A 74 -0.69 5.79 -10.56
CA THR A 74 -0.05 4.46 -10.62
C THR A 74 1.15 4.42 -9.68
N THR A 75 1.95 5.50 -9.61
CA THR A 75 3.09 5.57 -8.68
C THR A 75 2.63 5.45 -7.22
N VAL A 76 1.59 6.18 -6.81
CA VAL A 76 1.04 6.10 -5.44
C VAL A 76 0.48 4.70 -5.15
N ALA A 77 -0.22 4.08 -6.11
CA ALA A 77 -0.71 2.71 -5.97
C ALA A 77 0.44 1.70 -5.79
N LEU A 78 1.51 1.83 -6.57
CA LEU A 78 2.71 0.99 -6.47
C LEU A 78 3.42 1.17 -5.13
N VAL A 79 3.54 2.41 -4.62
CA VAL A 79 4.09 2.69 -3.30
C VAL A 79 3.27 1.98 -2.22
N MET A 80 1.93 2.12 -2.26
CA MET A 80 1.04 1.47 -1.28
C MET A 80 1.18 -0.06 -1.33
N LEU A 81 1.23 -0.64 -2.53
CA LEU A 81 1.42 -2.09 -2.71
C LEU A 81 2.79 -2.54 -2.18
N LEU A 82 3.87 -1.84 -2.53
CA LEU A 82 5.22 -2.19 -2.10
C LEU A 82 5.36 -2.10 -0.57
N THR A 83 4.79 -1.07 0.05
CA THR A 83 4.78 -0.95 1.51
C THR A 83 4.00 -2.09 2.15
N THR A 84 2.85 -2.46 1.58
CA THR A 84 2.05 -3.61 2.04
C THR A 84 2.85 -4.91 1.99
N LEU A 85 3.47 -5.21 0.86
CA LEU A 85 4.29 -6.41 0.68
C LEU A 85 5.51 -6.39 1.61
N THR A 86 6.15 -5.23 1.81
CA THR A 86 7.29 -5.08 2.71
C THR A 86 6.89 -5.33 4.17
N ALA A 87 5.72 -4.86 4.59
CA ALA A 87 5.19 -5.12 5.92
C ALA A 87 4.82 -6.60 6.10
N GLU A 88 4.25 -7.25 5.08
CA GLU A 88 3.99 -8.70 5.06
C GLU A 88 5.30 -9.51 5.23
N TYR A 89 6.33 -9.13 4.48
CA TYR A 89 7.68 -9.70 4.58
C TYR A 89 8.28 -9.52 5.99
N ARG A 90 8.20 -8.31 6.56
CA ARG A 90 8.70 -8.06 7.94
C ARG A 90 7.89 -8.80 9.01
N ALA A 91 6.63 -9.12 8.74
CA ALA A 91 5.78 -9.89 9.64
C ALA A 91 5.98 -11.41 9.52
N PHE A 92 6.67 -11.89 8.48
CA PHE A 92 6.87 -13.32 8.23
C PHE A 92 7.58 -14.05 9.38
N PRO A 93 8.75 -13.62 9.89
CA PRO A 93 9.41 -14.30 11.00
C PRO A 93 8.53 -14.36 12.26
N ARG A 94 7.80 -13.28 12.57
CA ARG A 94 6.88 -13.22 13.71
C ARG A 94 5.69 -14.17 13.54
N SER A 95 5.24 -14.40 12.31
CA SER A 95 4.17 -15.34 12.00
C SER A 95 4.61 -16.78 12.18
N VAL A 96 5.83 -17.11 11.75
CA VAL A 96 6.47 -18.41 12.01
C VAL A 96 6.68 -18.60 13.50
N GLU A 97 7.23 -17.61 14.21
CA GLU A 97 7.44 -17.66 15.67
C GLU A 97 6.12 -17.91 16.40
N ARG A 98 5.03 -17.26 16.00
CA ARG A 98 3.71 -17.45 16.61
C ARG A 98 3.23 -18.90 16.48
N VAL A 99 3.46 -19.54 15.34
CA VAL A 99 3.08 -20.95 15.12
C VAL A 99 3.99 -21.90 15.90
N VAL A 100 5.30 -21.65 15.90
CA VAL A 100 6.26 -22.42 16.70
C VAL A 100 5.96 -22.28 18.20
N ARG A 101 5.67 -21.08 18.69
CA ARG A 101 5.31 -20.80 20.08
C ARG A 101 4.03 -21.51 20.53
N LYS A 102 2.99 -21.51 19.68
CA LYS A 102 1.75 -22.25 19.94
C LYS A 102 1.94 -23.76 20.03
N SER A 103 3.05 -24.28 19.52
CA SER A 103 3.38 -25.70 19.59
C SER A 103 4.00 -26.14 20.94
N PHE A 104 4.33 -25.18 21.81
CA PHE A 104 4.79 -25.44 23.18
C PHE A 104 3.60 -25.39 24.14
N TYR A 105 3.47 -26.41 24.99
CA TYR A 105 2.48 -26.45 26.07
C TYR A 105 2.95 -25.67 27.32
N GLU A 106 4.25 -25.42 27.44
CA GLU A 106 4.87 -24.77 28.59
C GLU A 106 5.10 -23.27 28.35
N SER A 107 5.05 -22.48 29.43
CA SER A 107 5.37 -21.06 29.39
C SER A 107 6.88 -20.86 29.22
N LEU A 108 7.27 -20.19 28.14
CA LEU A 108 8.68 -19.86 27.90
C LEU A 108 9.12 -18.68 28.77
N THR A 109 10.27 -18.84 29.43
CA THR A 109 10.96 -17.76 30.14
C THR A 109 11.36 -16.63 29.18
N PRO A 110 11.52 -15.37 29.63
CA PRO A 110 11.90 -14.26 28.77
C PRO A 110 13.19 -14.51 27.96
N ALA A 111 14.19 -15.14 28.58
CA ALA A 111 15.44 -15.51 27.91
C ALA A 111 15.21 -16.50 26.75
N ARG A 112 14.40 -17.56 26.98
CA ARG A 112 14.04 -18.54 25.94
C ARG A 112 13.19 -17.92 24.83
N ARG A 113 12.36 -16.91 25.13
CA ARG A 113 11.61 -16.18 24.10
C ARG A 113 12.55 -15.41 23.17
N THR A 114 13.52 -14.69 23.72
CA THR A 114 14.51 -13.95 22.92
C THR A 114 15.35 -14.91 22.06
N GLU A 115 15.76 -16.04 22.61
CA GLU A 115 16.47 -17.10 21.87
C GLU A 115 15.62 -17.65 20.73
N LEU A 116 14.33 -17.94 21.00
CA LEU A 116 13.39 -18.41 19.99
C LEU A 116 13.21 -17.39 18.86
N THR A 117 12.97 -16.11 19.18
CA THR A 117 12.77 -15.06 18.17
C THR A 117 14.00 -14.94 17.27
N ARG A 118 15.21 -14.87 17.84
CA ARG A 118 16.45 -14.80 17.05
C ARG A 118 16.67 -16.04 16.18
N GLY A 119 16.38 -17.23 16.71
CA GLY A 119 16.49 -18.47 15.96
C GLY A 119 15.51 -18.53 14.79
N VAL A 120 14.27 -18.07 14.98
CA VAL A 120 13.26 -18.02 13.93
C VAL A 120 13.62 -16.99 12.85
N GLU A 121 14.15 -15.83 13.23
CA GLU A 121 14.62 -14.81 12.29
C GLU A 121 15.77 -15.34 11.43
N LYS A 122 16.77 -15.99 12.06
CA LYS A 122 17.89 -16.60 11.35
C LYS A 122 17.42 -17.71 10.41
N PHE A 123 16.52 -18.57 10.89
CA PHE A 123 15.93 -19.65 10.09
C PHE A 123 15.13 -19.12 8.90
N ALA A 124 14.29 -18.10 9.12
CA ALA A 124 13.49 -17.50 8.05
C ALA A 124 14.39 -16.90 6.96
N ALA A 125 15.44 -16.18 7.35
CA ALA A 125 16.40 -15.60 6.41
C ALA A 125 17.18 -16.68 5.63
N SER A 126 17.70 -17.71 6.31
CA SER A 126 18.44 -18.80 5.66
C SER A 126 17.54 -19.62 4.74
N HIS A 127 16.32 -19.95 5.18
CA HIS A 127 15.36 -20.69 4.38
C HIS A 127 15.03 -19.98 3.07
N LEU A 128 14.79 -18.66 3.12
CA LEU A 128 14.54 -17.86 1.92
C LEU A 128 15.77 -17.79 1.01
N ALA A 129 16.97 -17.65 1.56
CA ALA A 129 18.21 -17.60 0.77
C ALA A 129 18.50 -18.93 0.06
N GLU A 130 18.31 -20.06 0.75
CA GLU A 130 18.62 -21.40 0.25
C GLU A 130 17.58 -21.89 -0.77
N ASN A 131 16.29 -21.72 -0.48
CA ASN A 131 15.21 -22.29 -1.30
C ASN A 131 14.69 -21.31 -2.36
N HIS A 132 14.92 -20.01 -2.17
CA HIS A 132 14.39 -18.95 -3.03
C HIS A 132 15.43 -17.82 -3.27
N PRO A 133 16.59 -18.11 -3.92
CA PRO A 133 17.63 -17.11 -4.17
C PRO A 133 17.08 -15.90 -4.93
N PRO A 134 17.53 -14.66 -4.65
CA PRO A 134 18.62 -14.27 -3.74
C PRO A 134 18.24 -14.23 -2.24
N GLY A 135 17.07 -14.71 -1.84
CA GLY A 135 16.55 -14.55 -0.48
C GLY A 135 15.98 -13.15 -0.23
N GLY A 136 15.89 -12.78 1.05
CA GLY A 136 15.36 -11.48 1.47
C GLY A 136 13.93 -11.23 0.96
N PHE A 137 13.64 -9.99 0.55
CA PHE A 137 12.32 -9.60 0.06
C PHE A 137 11.93 -10.31 -1.24
N VAL A 138 12.85 -10.39 -2.21
CA VAL A 138 12.58 -11.04 -3.51
C VAL A 138 12.36 -12.54 -3.32
N GLY A 139 13.17 -13.19 -2.48
CA GLY A 139 12.99 -14.59 -2.10
C GLY A 139 11.65 -14.83 -1.41
N TYR A 140 11.21 -13.90 -0.56
CA TYR A 140 9.89 -13.95 0.06
C TYR A 140 8.75 -13.87 -0.97
N LEU A 141 8.80 -12.96 -1.95
CA LEU A 141 7.78 -12.89 -3.01
C LEU A 141 7.72 -14.20 -3.81
N ARG A 142 8.89 -14.77 -4.15
CA ARG A 142 8.98 -16.08 -4.84
C ARG A 142 8.40 -17.20 -3.98
N TRP A 143 8.72 -17.23 -2.69
CA TRP A 143 8.21 -18.20 -1.74
C TRP A 143 6.68 -18.12 -1.62
N ALA A 144 6.12 -16.92 -1.44
CA ALA A 144 4.68 -16.69 -1.31
C ALA A 144 3.91 -17.06 -2.60
N ALA A 145 4.50 -16.76 -3.76
CA ALA A 145 3.93 -17.05 -5.08
C ALA A 145 4.00 -18.54 -5.48
N THR A 146 4.84 -19.35 -4.84
CA THR A 146 5.01 -20.77 -5.19
C THR A 146 4.40 -21.70 -4.15
N SER A 147 5.08 -21.90 -3.03
CA SER A 147 4.68 -22.88 -2.01
C SER A 147 3.90 -22.22 -0.87
N GLY A 148 4.34 -21.05 -0.40
CA GLY A 148 3.88 -20.44 0.85
C GLY A 148 3.94 -21.38 2.06
N ARG A 149 4.85 -22.37 2.04
CA ARG A 149 5.03 -23.37 3.11
C ARG A 149 6.47 -23.34 3.58
N VAL A 150 6.67 -23.48 4.89
CA VAL A 150 8.01 -23.66 5.46
C VAL A 150 7.92 -24.60 6.66
N THR A 151 8.85 -25.54 6.72
CA THR A 151 8.98 -26.48 7.84
C THR A 151 9.97 -25.90 8.84
N ALA A 152 9.46 -25.21 9.86
CA ALA A 152 10.29 -24.58 10.87
C ALA A 152 10.74 -25.61 11.92
N PRO A 153 12.03 -25.70 12.27
CA PRO A 153 12.48 -26.50 13.39
C PRO A 153 11.96 -25.90 14.69
N ARG A 154 11.51 -26.73 15.64
CA ARG A 154 11.32 -26.24 17.01
C ARG A 154 12.72 -26.05 17.59
N ILE A 155 13.20 -24.81 17.68
CA ILE A 155 14.57 -24.52 18.14
C ILE A 155 14.91 -25.15 19.51
N LEU A 156 13.91 -25.48 20.32
CA LEU A 156 14.05 -26.11 21.64
C LEU A 156 13.70 -27.62 21.69
N LYS A 157 13.29 -28.26 20.58
CA LYS A 157 12.93 -29.70 20.52
C LYS A 157 13.31 -30.31 19.17
N THR A 158 13.55 -31.63 19.09
CA THR A 158 13.90 -32.32 17.84
C THR A 158 12.79 -32.44 16.79
N SER A 159 11.60 -31.85 17.04
CA SER A 159 10.47 -31.90 16.12
C SER A 159 10.33 -30.64 15.26
N THR A 160 9.65 -30.76 14.13
CA THR A 160 9.37 -29.65 13.21
C THR A 160 7.91 -29.21 13.27
N VAL A 161 7.63 -27.97 12.88
CA VAL A 161 6.27 -27.44 12.72
C VAL A 161 6.14 -26.83 11.33
N GLU A 162 5.10 -27.22 10.60
CA GLU A 162 4.81 -26.62 9.30
C GLU A 162 4.07 -25.28 9.48
N TYR A 163 4.69 -24.20 9.03
CA TYR A 163 4.01 -22.92 8.83
C TYR A 163 3.47 -22.85 7.41
N ARG A 164 2.19 -22.45 7.29
CA ARG A 164 1.50 -22.26 6.01
C ARG A 164 0.98 -20.83 5.94
N LEU A 165 1.33 -20.13 4.86
CA LEU A 165 0.72 -18.84 4.55
C LEU A 165 -0.77 -19.08 4.24
N PRO A 166 -1.71 -18.35 4.87
CA PRO A 166 -3.15 -18.58 4.68
C PRO A 166 -3.60 -18.47 3.22
N GLN A 167 -3.00 -17.55 2.48
CA GLN A 167 -3.19 -17.36 1.05
C GLN A 167 -1.83 -17.55 0.39
N ARG A 168 -1.68 -18.60 -0.43
CA ARG A 168 -0.41 -19.00 -1.03
C ARG A 168 -0.58 -19.33 -2.51
N GLY A 169 0.53 -19.32 -3.25
CA GLY A 169 0.51 -19.68 -4.66
C GLY A 169 -0.36 -18.74 -5.48
N THR A 170 -1.21 -19.32 -6.34
CA THR A 170 -2.12 -18.58 -7.21
C THR A 170 -3.09 -17.67 -6.44
N LEU A 171 -3.60 -18.09 -5.27
CA LEU A 171 -4.51 -17.25 -4.49
C LEU A 171 -3.82 -15.99 -3.95
N TRP A 172 -2.54 -16.10 -3.59
CA TRP A 172 -1.74 -14.95 -3.17
C TRP A 172 -1.51 -13.99 -4.34
N LEU A 173 -1.18 -14.52 -5.52
CA LEU A 173 -1.00 -13.72 -6.74
C LEU A 173 -2.28 -13.01 -7.16
N ILE A 174 -3.43 -13.71 -7.13
CA ILE A 174 -4.74 -13.12 -7.40
C ILE A 174 -5.03 -11.99 -6.42
N ARG A 175 -4.77 -12.19 -5.12
CA ARG A 175 -4.94 -11.10 -4.13
C ARG A 175 -4.08 -9.90 -4.51
N VAL A 176 -2.79 -10.09 -4.74
CA VAL A 176 -1.85 -9.00 -5.06
C VAL A 176 -2.30 -8.22 -6.30
N ALA A 177 -2.72 -8.94 -7.36
CA ALA A 177 -3.22 -8.34 -8.59
C ALA A 177 -4.53 -7.56 -8.37
N LEU A 178 -5.50 -8.14 -7.66
CA LEU A 178 -6.77 -7.47 -7.34
C LEU A 178 -6.55 -6.26 -6.44
N SER A 179 -5.71 -6.37 -5.41
CA SER A 179 -5.34 -5.26 -4.53
C SER A 179 -4.75 -4.10 -5.32
N LEU A 180 -3.83 -4.36 -6.26
CA LEU A 180 -3.27 -3.32 -7.12
C LEU A 180 -4.34 -2.68 -8.00
N ALA A 181 -5.15 -3.48 -8.68
CA ALA A 181 -6.19 -3.00 -9.58
C ALA A 181 -7.23 -2.13 -8.83
N LEU A 182 -7.63 -2.53 -7.63
CA LEU A 182 -8.60 -1.79 -6.82
C LEU A 182 -8.04 -0.47 -6.28
N VAL A 183 -6.80 -0.48 -5.78
CA VAL A 183 -6.13 0.75 -5.32
C VAL A 183 -5.91 1.71 -6.48
N GLU A 184 -5.41 1.21 -7.61
CA GLU A 184 -5.20 2.02 -8.81
C GLU A 184 -6.52 2.61 -9.32
N TRP A 185 -7.56 1.79 -9.46
CA TRP A 185 -8.89 2.25 -9.89
C TRP A 185 -9.45 3.35 -8.99
N THR A 186 -9.38 3.16 -7.66
CA THR A 186 -9.92 4.14 -6.71
C THR A 186 -9.12 5.44 -6.69
N ILE A 187 -7.79 5.39 -6.75
CA ILE A 187 -6.95 6.58 -6.87
C ILE A 187 -7.26 7.30 -8.19
N MET A 188 -7.27 6.59 -9.32
CA MET A 188 -7.54 7.16 -10.64
C MET A 188 -8.91 7.80 -10.74
N SER A 189 -9.94 7.21 -10.10
CA SER A 189 -11.29 7.77 -10.09
C SER A 189 -11.33 9.20 -9.53
N GLN A 190 -10.45 9.51 -8.57
CA GLN A 190 -10.35 10.83 -7.96
C GLN A 190 -9.41 11.74 -8.76
N VAL A 191 -8.23 11.25 -9.13
CA VAL A 191 -7.21 12.06 -9.82
C VAL A 191 -7.68 12.49 -11.22
N LEU A 192 -8.38 11.63 -11.96
CA LEU A 192 -8.95 12.00 -13.26
C LEU A 192 -10.08 13.03 -13.13
N GLY A 193 -10.76 13.06 -11.98
CA GLY A 193 -11.73 14.10 -11.64
C GLY A 193 -11.11 15.50 -11.62
N LEU A 194 -9.84 15.65 -11.23
CA LEU A 194 -9.12 16.94 -11.28
C LEU A 194 -8.99 17.46 -12.72
N CYS A 195 -8.64 16.57 -13.65
CA CYS A 195 -8.50 16.94 -15.06
C CYS A 195 -9.84 17.41 -15.65
N ALA A 196 -10.94 16.75 -15.27
CA ALA A 196 -12.28 17.12 -15.70
C ALA A 196 -12.72 18.48 -15.12
N ALA A 197 -12.52 18.71 -13.82
CA ALA A 197 -12.89 19.94 -13.14
C ALA A 197 -12.17 21.17 -13.72
N ALA A 198 -10.87 21.07 -13.99
CA ALA A 198 -10.12 22.18 -14.57
C ALA A 198 -10.54 22.48 -16.02
N LYS A 199 -10.88 21.45 -16.81
CA LYS A 199 -11.40 21.66 -18.17
C LYS A 199 -12.72 22.44 -18.14
N SER A 200 -13.60 22.15 -17.18
CA SER A 200 -14.86 22.90 -16.99
C SER A 200 -14.62 24.35 -16.56
N ALA A 201 -13.66 24.60 -15.66
CA ALA A 201 -13.31 25.95 -15.23
C ALA A 201 -12.72 26.81 -16.37
N ALA A 202 -11.93 26.21 -17.27
CA ALA A 202 -11.38 26.90 -18.44
C ALA A 202 -12.44 27.23 -19.52
N HIS A 203 -13.60 26.58 -19.49
CA HIS A 203 -14.67 26.75 -20.47
C HIS A 203 -15.79 27.69 -20.00
N GLN A 204 -15.76 28.18 -18.76
CA GLN A 204 -16.63 29.27 -18.34
C GLN A 204 -16.12 30.57 -18.98
N PRO A 205 -16.79 31.12 -20.01
CA PRO A 205 -16.41 32.43 -20.53
C PRO A 205 -16.53 33.46 -19.40
N ALA A 206 -15.69 34.49 -19.43
CA ALA A 206 -15.75 35.62 -18.50
C ALA A 206 -17.02 36.46 -18.74
N THR A 207 -18.19 35.87 -18.53
CA THR A 207 -19.49 36.51 -18.64
C THR A 207 -19.99 36.80 -17.24
N GLU A 208 -19.38 37.82 -16.64
CA GLU A 208 -19.98 38.70 -15.63
C GLU A 208 -18.97 39.80 -15.35
N GLY A 209 -18.79 40.67 -16.37
CA GLY A 209 -18.44 42.04 -16.04
C GLY A 209 -19.58 42.60 -15.18
N PRO A 210 -19.29 43.30 -14.07
CA PRO A 210 -20.33 43.95 -13.31
C PRO A 210 -21.10 44.83 -14.28
N ASN A 211 -22.40 44.56 -14.45
CA ASN A 211 -23.31 45.56 -14.97
C ASN A 211 -23.22 46.73 -13.99
N ALA A 212 -22.32 47.65 -14.30
CA ALA A 212 -22.36 49.01 -13.82
C ALA A 212 -23.65 49.60 -14.40
N SER A 213 -24.78 49.32 -13.75
CA SER A 213 -25.95 50.18 -13.85
C SER A 213 -25.68 51.39 -12.96
N SER A 214 -24.77 52.25 -13.42
CA SER A 214 -24.94 53.68 -13.27
C SER A 214 -26.16 54.08 -14.10
N ASP A 215 -27.11 54.75 -13.44
CA ASP A 215 -28.17 55.65 -13.95
C ASP A 215 -29.18 55.70 -12.78
N ASP A 216 -29.09 56.61 -11.80
CA ASP A 216 -29.12 58.07 -11.93
C ASP A 216 -30.26 58.55 -12.84
N VAL A 217 -31.49 58.57 -12.30
CA VAL A 217 -32.57 59.45 -12.77
C VAL A 217 -33.35 59.98 -11.57
N SER A 218 -33.06 61.25 -11.28
CA SER A 218 -33.88 62.37 -10.77
C SER A 218 -34.98 62.14 -9.73
#